data_AF-A0A838N4H8-F1
#
_entry.id   AF-A0A838N4H8-F1
#
_cell.length_a   1.000
_cell.length_b   1.000
_cell.length_c   1.000
_cell.angle_alpha   90.00
_cell.angle_beta   90.00
_cell.angle_gamma   90.00
#
_symmetry.space_group_name_H-M   'P 1'
#
loop_
_entity.id
_entity.type
_entity.pdbx_description
1 polymer ?
#
loop_
_entity_poly.entity_id
_entity_poly.type
_entity_poly.pdbx_seq_one_letter_code
_entity_poly.pdbx_strand_id
1 'polypeptide(L)'
;MKTFSSRRVSKFMETLESRRLMASAIALTTDGRLRGFDTDTPGTYTSNVTVTGLQSGESLIGIDYRPATGQLFGLGDSGRIYRVKATSGAATSLGASEFAVDL
;
A
#
# COMPACT_ATOMS: atom_id res chain seq x y z
N MET A 1 50.14 -40.26 -22.18
CA MET A 1 49.07 -39.27 -22.41
C MET A 1 47.76 -39.92 -21.98
N LYS A 2 47.26 -39.61 -20.77
CA LYS A 2 46.03 -40.20 -20.21
C LYS A 2 44.95 -39.12 -20.21
N THR A 3 43.88 -39.37 -20.95
CA THR A 3 42.74 -38.44 -21.12
C THR A 3 41.90 -38.44 -19.84
N PHE A 4 41.70 -37.29 -19.22
CA PHE A 4 40.79 -37.13 -18.10
C PHE A 4 39.37 -36.84 -18.61
N SER A 5 38.44 -37.75 -18.32
CA SER A 5 37.01 -37.58 -18.58
C SER A 5 36.41 -36.60 -17.55
N SER A 6 35.77 -35.54 -18.04
CA SER A 6 35.10 -34.52 -17.23
C SER A 6 33.86 -35.11 -16.55
N ARG A 7 33.90 -35.28 -15.22
CA ARG A 7 32.68 -35.47 -14.44
C ARG A 7 32.01 -34.11 -14.28
N ARG A 8 30.95 -33.86 -15.05
CA ARG A 8 30.04 -32.73 -14.78
C ARG A 8 29.45 -32.90 -13.38
N VAL A 9 29.70 -31.93 -12.51
CA VAL A 9 29.00 -31.79 -11.24
C VAL A 9 27.60 -31.28 -11.55
N SER A 10 26.67 -32.17 -11.86
CA SER A 10 25.25 -31.84 -11.97
C SER A 10 24.65 -31.74 -10.58
N LYS A 11 25.05 -30.71 -9.83
CA LYS A 11 24.27 -30.27 -8.68
C LYS A 11 23.03 -29.61 -9.27
N PHE A 12 21.93 -30.36 -9.27
CA PHE A 12 20.59 -29.89 -9.63
C PHE A 12 20.30 -28.62 -8.82
N MET A 13 20.51 -27.45 -9.43
CA MET A 13 19.96 -26.20 -8.95
C MET A 13 18.56 -26.16 -9.53
N GLU A 14 17.58 -26.74 -8.84
CA GLU A 14 16.21 -26.35 -9.13
C GLU A 14 16.10 -24.87 -8.78
N THR A 15 15.85 -24.06 -9.80
CA THR A 15 15.41 -22.69 -9.61
C THR A 15 14.16 -22.77 -8.73
N LEU A 16 14.24 -22.25 -7.51
CA LEU A 16 13.08 -22.07 -6.64
C LEU A 16 11.98 -21.40 -7.48
N GLU A 17 10.75 -21.95 -7.47
CA GLU A 17 9.65 -21.37 -8.23
C GLU A 17 9.61 -19.86 -7.98
N SER A 18 9.46 -19.08 -9.06
CA SER A 18 9.28 -17.65 -8.94
C SER A 18 8.06 -17.40 -8.07
N ARG A 19 8.27 -16.98 -6.81
CA ARG A 19 7.19 -16.50 -5.95
C ARG A 19 6.68 -15.20 -6.53
N ARG A 20 5.74 -15.30 -7.47
CA ARG A 20 4.97 -14.16 -7.95
C ARG A 20 3.78 -13.98 -7.01
N LEU A 21 4.08 -13.54 -5.79
CA LEU A 21 3.05 -13.03 -4.90
C LEU A 21 2.68 -11.65 -5.45
N MET A 22 1.43 -11.50 -5.89
CA MET A 22 0.88 -10.19 -6.24
C MET A 22 1.05 -9.29 -5.01
N ALA A 23 1.90 -8.27 -5.10
CA ALA A 23 2.01 -7.26 -4.08
C ALA A 23 1.06 -6.13 -4.46
N SER A 24 -0.03 -6.00 -3.71
CA SER A 24 -1.01 -4.93 -3.90
C SER A 24 -0.59 -3.71 -3.08
N ALA A 25 -0.71 -2.52 -3.66
CA ALA A 25 -0.45 -1.25 -3.00
C ALA A 25 -1.64 -0.29 -3.17
N ILE A 26 -1.76 0.65 -2.25
CA ILE A 26 -2.70 1.78 -2.33
C ILE A 26 -1.89 3.08 -2.34
N ALA A 27 -2.20 3.98 -3.27
CA ALA A 27 -1.68 5.34 -3.31
C ALA A 27 -2.77 6.36 -2.96
N LEU A 28 -2.38 7.39 -2.22
CA LEU A 28 -3.14 8.63 -2.07
C LEU A 28 -2.69 9.62 -3.14
N THR A 29 -3.64 10.23 -3.83
CA THR A 29 -3.38 11.22 -4.88
C THR A 29 -3.73 12.63 -4.43
N THR A 30 -3.12 13.63 -5.08
CA THR A 30 -3.33 15.06 -4.76
C THR A 30 -4.76 15.55 -5.04
N ASP A 31 -5.51 14.86 -5.89
CA ASP A 31 -6.94 15.09 -6.14
C ASP A 31 -7.85 14.35 -5.14
N GLY A 32 -7.29 13.85 -4.03
CA GLY A 32 -8.05 13.27 -2.92
C GLY A 32 -8.63 11.89 -3.24
N ARG A 33 -7.93 11.06 -4.01
CA ARG A 33 -8.36 9.70 -4.36
C ARG A 33 -7.43 8.64 -3.78
N LEU A 34 -7.99 7.46 -3.57
CA LEU A 34 -7.23 6.24 -3.33
C LEU A 34 -7.18 5.41 -4.60
N ARG A 35 -5.97 5.05 -5.01
CA ARG A 35 -5.73 4.16 -6.15
C ARG A 35 -5.07 2.88 -5.70
N GLY A 36 -5.75 1.76 -5.90
CA GLY A 36 -5.17 0.43 -5.73
C GLY A 36 -4.53 -0.04 -7.03
N PHE A 37 -3.43 -0.77 -6.93
CA PHE A 37 -2.75 -1.36 -8.08
C PHE A 37 -1.89 -2.54 -7.65
N ASP A 38 -1.56 -3.39 -8.60
CA ASP A 38 -0.51 -4.39 -8.45
C ASP A 38 0.86 -3.73 -8.67
N THR A 39 1.83 -3.99 -7.81
CA THR A 39 3.17 -3.38 -7.90
C THR A 39 3.96 -3.83 -9.13
N ASP A 40 3.61 -4.95 -9.78
CA ASP A 40 4.17 -5.35 -11.08
C ASP A 40 3.60 -4.49 -12.22
N THR A 41 2.42 -3.90 -12.04
CA THR A 41 1.71 -3.09 -13.06
C THR A 41 1.13 -1.80 -12.46
N PRO A 42 1.95 -0.90 -11.90
CA PRO A 42 1.49 0.25 -11.12
C PRO A 42 0.68 1.29 -11.92
N GLY A 43 0.76 1.26 -13.26
CA GLY A 43 -0.07 2.09 -14.15
C GLY A 43 -1.49 1.56 -14.36
N THR A 44 -1.79 0.34 -13.93
CA THR A 44 -3.09 -0.30 -14.06
C THR A 44 -3.79 -0.30 -12.71
N TYR A 45 -4.76 0.61 -12.55
CA TYR A 45 -5.48 0.74 -11.30
C TYR A 45 -6.55 -0.34 -11.14
N THR A 46 -6.51 -1.07 -10.03
CA THR A 46 -7.55 -2.02 -9.60
C THR A 46 -8.67 -1.33 -8.81
N SER A 47 -8.41 -0.15 -8.27
CA SER A 47 -9.41 0.74 -7.69
C SER A 47 -9.03 2.20 -7.92
N ASN A 48 -10.04 3.08 -7.99
CA ASN A 48 -9.84 4.52 -8.12
C ASN A 48 -11.03 5.25 -7.50
N VAL A 49 -10.98 5.52 -6.20
CA VAL A 49 -12.13 6.03 -5.42
C VAL A 49 -11.82 7.37 -4.77
N THR A 50 -12.77 8.29 -4.79
CA THR A 50 -12.64 9.58 -4.08
C THR A 50 -12.76 9.36 -2.57
N VAL A 51 -11.90 10.01 -1.79
CA VAL A 51 -12.02 10.03 -0.34
C VAL A 51 -13.21 10.91 0.06
N THR A 52 -14.03 10.43 0.99
CA THR A 52 -15.21 11.13 1.50
C THR A 52 -15.28 11.03 3.02
N GLY A 53 -16.10 11.86 3.68
CA GLY A 53 -16.26 11.83 5.14
C GLY A 53 -15.17 12.55 5.94
N LEU A 54 -14.37 13.39 5.26
CA LEU A 54 -13.46 14.34 5.90
C LEU A 54 -14.23 15.57 6.41
N GLN A 55 -13.61 16.39 7.28
CA GLN A 55 -14.18 17.69 7.62
C GLN A 55 -14.21 18.61 6.40
N SER A 56 -15.08 19.62 6.45
CA SER A 56 -15.20 20.59 5.36
C SER A 56 -13.87 21.33 5.16
N GLY A 57 -13.35 21.30 3.93
CA GLY A 57 -12.09 21.96 3.57
C GLY A 57 -10.82 21.16 3.89
N GLU A 58 -10.94 19.97 4.47
CA GLU A 58 -9.80 19.13 4.83
C GLU A 58 -9.41 18.18 3.69
N SER A 59 -8.11 17.92 3.58
CA SER A 59 -7.54 16.90 2.67
C SER A 59 -6.65 15.92 3.42
N LEU A 60 -6.56 14.67 2.93
CA LEU A 60 -5.55 13.75 3.44
C LEU A 60 -4.16 14.11 2.89
N ILE A 61 -3.15 14.02 3.75
CA ILE A 61 -1.73 14.27 3.43
C ILE A 61 -0.86 13.03 3.59
N GLY A 62 -1.37 11.96 4.20
CA GLY A 62 -0.65 10.71 4.38
C GLY A 62 -1.59 9.55 4.64
N ILE A 63 -1.11 8.34 4.34
CA ILE A 63 -1.82 7.08 4.61
C ILE A 63 -0.86 6.00 5.12
N ASP A 64 -1.38 5.07 5.92
CA ASP A 64 -0.62 3.92 6.42
C ASP A 64 -1.54 2.71 6.60
N TYR A 65 -1.05 1.52 6.22
CA TYR A 65 -1.71 0.25 6.50
C TYR A 65 -1.18 -0.34 7.80
N ARG A 66 -2.08 -0.66 8.72
CA ARG A 66 -1.72 -1.36 9.95
C ARG A 66 -1.74 -2.88 9.72
N PRO A 67 -0.60 -3.59 9.68
CA PRO A 67 -0.58 -5.00 9.29
C PRO A 67 -1.36 -5.91 10.26
N ALA A 68 -1.38 -5.56 11.55
CA ALA A 68 -2.07 -6.33 12.57
C ALA A 68 -3.60 -6.40 12.37
N THR A 69 -4.20 -5.41 11.71
CA THR A 69 -5.66 -5.33 11.52
C THR A 69 -6.09 -5.23 10.07
N GLY A 70 -5.16 -5.03 9.13
CA GLY A 70 -5.46 -4.80 7.71
C GLY A 70 -6.20 -3.49 7.44
N GLN A 71 -6.24 -2.57 8.40
CA GLN A 71 -6.96 -1.30 8.27
C GLN A 71 -6.06 -0.22 7.67
N LEU A 72 -6.64 0.58 6.79
CA LEU A 72 -6.02 1.77 6.23
C LEU A 72 -6.35 2.98 7.11
N PHE A 73 -5.32 3.72 7.50
CA PHE A 73 -5.42 4.98 8.21
C PHE A 73 -5.00 6.13 7.29
N GLY A 74 -5.57 7.30 7.51
CA GLY A 74 -5.22 8.54 6.83
C GLY A 74 -4.98 9.66 7.84
N LEU A 75 -4.01 10.53 7.55
CA LEU A 75 -3.76 11.77 8.27
C LEU A 75 -4.30 12.93 7.44
N GLY A 76 -5.18 13.73 8.02
CA GLY A 76 -5.64 14.99 7.43
C GLY A 76 -4.65 16.13 7.65
N ASP A 77 -4.68 17.15 6.78
CA ASP A 77 -3.89 18.39 6.93
C ASP A 77 -4.23 19.19 8.19
N SER A 78 -5.42 18.99 8.74
CA SER A 78 -5.82 19.51 10.06
C SER A 78 -5.12 18.81 11.24
N GLY A 79 -4.48 17.66 11.00
CA GLY A 79 -3.95 16.81 12.08
C GLY A 79 -4.95 15.79 12.64
N ARG A 80 -6.08 15.54 11.98
CA ARG A 80 -6.99 14.42 12.33
C ARG A 80 -6.53 13.09 11.75
N ILE A 81 -6.80 12.03 12.51
CA ILE A 81 -6.67 10.65 12.04
C ILE A 81 -8.02 10.08 11.63
N TYR A 82 -8.01 9.51 10.44
CA TYR A 82 -9.15 8.81 9.85
C TYR A 82 -8.85 7.33 9.71
N ARG A 83 -9.85 6.49 9.94
CA ARG A 83 -9.90 5.15 9.34
C ARG A 83 -10.56 5.27 7.98
N VAL A 84 -9.93 4.75 6.94
CA VAL A 84 -10.41 4.86 5.56
C VAL A 84 -10.69 3.49 4.97
N LYS A 85 -11.85 3.30 4.34
CA LYS A 85 -12.13 2.09 3.56
C LYS A 85 -11.49 2.22 2.18
N ALA A 86 -10.44 1.46 1.91
CA ALA A 86 -9.73 1.52 0.63
C ALA A 86 -10.61 1.23 -0.60
N THR A 87 -11.66 0.41 -0.44
CA THR A 87 -12.58 0.04 -1.52
C THR A 87 -13.62 1.10 -1.87
N SER A 88 -13.99 1.96 -0.92
CA SER A 88 -15.06 2.96 -1.12
C SER A 88 -14.60 4.40 -0.91
N GLY A 89 -13.40 4.62 -0.38
CA GLY A 89 -12.88 5.94 0.02
C GLY A 89 -13.57 6.53 1.25
N ALA A 90 -14.47 5.81 1.90
CA ALA A 90 -15.19 6.34 3.06
C ALA A 90 -14.26 6.45 4.28
N ALA A 91 -14.05 7.67 4.75
CA ALA A 91 -13.27 7.98 5.94
C ALA A 91 -14.17 8.14 7.17
N THR A 92 -13.64 7.77 8.33
CA THR A 92 -14.28 7.97 9.64
C THR A 92 -13.25 8.50 10.61
N SER A 93 -13.49 9.69 11.18
CA SER A 93 -12.59 10.28 12.18
C SER A 93 -12.47 9.37 13.41
N LEU A 94 -11.25 9.20 13.91
CA LEU A 94 -10.97 8.41 15.12
C LEU A 94 -10.76 9.28 16.38
N GLY A 95 -11.17 10.55 16.31
CA GLY A 95 -11.14 11.47 17.45
C GLY A 95 -12.10 12.65 17.25
N ALA A 96 -12.44 13.32 18.35
CA ALA A 96 -13.26 14.54 18.31
C ALA A 96 -12.46 15.77 17.88
N SER A 97 -11.15 15.78 18.13
CA SER A 97 -10.25 16.91 17.83
C SER A 97 -9.05 16.47 16.99
N GLU A 98 -8.42 17.48 16.38
CA GLU A 98 -7.07 17.42 15.81
C GLU A 98 -6.05 17.12 16.92
N PHE A 99 -4.89 16.57 16.56
CA PHE A 99 -3.79 16.46 17.52
C PHE A 99 -3.38 17.86 17.99
N ALA A 100 -3.52 18.12 19.28
CA ALA A 100 -2.97 19.32 19.88
C ALA A 100 -1.44 19.18 19.92
N VAL A 101 -0.74 20.04 19.19
CA VAL A 101 0.69 20.29 19.40
C VAL A 101 0.77 21.60 20.15
N ASP A 102 1.01 21.54 21.46
CA ASP A 102 1.40 22.74 22.21
C ASP A 102 2.77 23.18 21.68
N LEU A 103 2.83 24.34 21.04
CA LEU A 103 4.06 25.00 20.58
C LEU A 103 4.36 26.20 21.47
#